data_AF-A0A2E2Y606-F1
#
_entry.id   AF-A0A2E2Y606-F1
#
_cell.length_a   1.000
_cell.length_b   1.000
_cell.length_c   1.000
_cell.angle_alpha   90.00
_cell.angle_beta   90.00
_cell.angle_gamma   90.00
#
_symmetry.space_group_name_H-M   'P 1'
#
loop_
_entity.id
_entity.type
_entity.pdbx_description
1 polymer ?
#
loop_
_entity_poly.entity_id
_entity_poly.type
_entity_poly.pdbx_seq_one_letter_code
_entity_poly.pdbx_strand_id
1 'polypeptide(L)'
;MAEQVGTWWIWKVFWILLIITGVEVILGIIKPEFLLGAFLGTSILNIIFIILTLVKAGYIVQIFMHVKYEKKALKYALYLPSLILIPYLTFILLTEGTYLFT
;
A
#
# COMPACT_ATOMS: atom_id res chain seq x y z
N MET A 1 20.51 -11.26 -24.24
CA MET A 1 19.32 -12.12 -24.19
C MET A 1 19.30 -12.76 -22.81
N ALA A 2 18.64 -12.13 -21.83
CA ALA A 2 18.56 -12.68 -20.48
C ALA A 2 17.39 -13.68 -20.46
N GLU A 3 17.68 -14.90 -20.01
CA GLU A 3 16.71 -16.00 -19.88
C GLU A 3 15.40 -15.54 -19.25
N GLN A 4 14.30 -15.86 -19.92
CA GLN A 4 12.95 -15.85 -19.34
C GLN A 4 12.86 -17.01 -18.34
N VAL A 5 13.40 -16.80 -17.13
CA VAL A 5 13.06 -17.61 -15.96
C VAL A 5 11.55 -17.50 -15.73
N GLY A 6 10.86 -18.64 -15.72
CA GLY A 6 9.41 -18.74 -15.90
C GLY A 6 8.54 -17.81 -15.03
N THR A 7 7.31 -17.56 -15.52
CA THR A 7 6.27 -16.70 -14.92
C THR A 7 5.87 -17.05 -13.48
N TRP A 8 6.39 -18.14 -12.92
CA TRP A 8 6.14 -18.62 -11.57
C TRP A 8 6.38 -17.56 -10.49
N TRP A 9 7.41 -16.71 -10.65
CA TRP A 9 7.70 -15.66 -9.66
C TRP A 9 6.60 -14.56 -9.62
N ILE A 10 5.99 -14.25 -10.77
CA ILE A 10 4.88 -13.29 -10.88
C ILE A 10 3.66 -13.84 -10.15
N TRP A 11 3.35 -15.13 -10.36
CA TRP A 11 2.24 -15.80 -9.69
C TRP A 11 2.42 -15.82 -8.17
N LYS A 12 3.65 -16.04 -7.68
CA LYS A 12 3.94 -15.98 -6.25
C LYS A 12 3.61 -14.61 -5.66
N VAL A 13 4.02 -13.54 -6.34
CA VAL A 13 3.80 -12.16 -5.88
C VAL A 13 2.33 -11.77 -5.99
N PHE A 14 1.65 -12.20 -7.06
CA PHE A 14 0.22 -12.02 -7.22
C PHE A 14 -0.56 -12.60 -6.04
N TRP A 15 -0.29 -13.84 -5.64
CA TRP A 15 -0.95 -14.46 -4.50
C TRP A 15 -0.66 -13.74 -3.17
N ILE A 16 0.58 -13.29 -2.96
CA ILE A 16 0.93 -12.49 -1.78
C ILE A 16 0.10 -11.21 -1.73
N LEU A 17 0.04 -10.46 -2.82
CA LEU A 17 -0.70 -9.20 -2.89
C LEU A 17 -2.22 -9.41 -2.81
N LEU A 18 -2.73 -10.49 -3.39
CA LEU A 18 -4.14 -10.86 -3.29
C LEU A 18 -4.53 -11.20 -1.85
N ILE A 19 -3.70 -11.94 -1.12
CA ILE A 19 -3.95 -12.25 0.30
C ILE A 19 -3.90 -10.98 1.15
N ILE A 20 -2.87 -10.15 0.97
CA ILE A 20 -2.74 -8.86 1.69
C ILE A 20 -3.99 -8.00 1.46
N THR A 21 -4.42 -7.88 0.20
CA THR A 21 -5.58 -7.06 -0.17
C THR A 21 -6.88 -7.68 0.34
N GLY A 22 -7.02 -9.01 0.30
CA GLY A 22 -8.15 -9.72 0.87
C GLY A 22 -8.29 -9.48 2.37
N VAL A 23 -7.16 -9.55 3.10
CA VAL A 23 -7.12 -9.25 4.55
C VAL A 23 -7.51 -7.79 4.81
N GLU A 24 -7.00 -6.83 4.05
CA GLU A 24 -7.42 -5.42 4.17
C GLU A 24 -8.92 -5.26 3.99
N VAL A 25 -9.50 -5.81 2.92
CA VAL A 25 -10.95 -5.69 2.67
C VAL A 25 -11.77 -6.34 3.79
N ILE A 26 -11.37 -7.53 4.26
CA ILE A 26 -12.05 -8.23 5.37
C ILE A 26 -11.99 -7.39 6.65
N LEU A 27 -10.82 -6.86 7.01
CA LEU A 27 -10.66 -5.97 8.18
C LEU A 27 -11.48 -4.69 8.03
N GLY A 28 -11.59 -4.15 6.81
CA GLY A 28 -12.37 -2.96 6.51
C GLY A 28 -13.87 -3.17 6.58
N ILE A 29 -14.36 -4.39 6.35
CA ILE A 29 -15.79 -4.74 6.46
C ILE A 29 -16.13 -5.09 7.91
N ILE A 30 -15.34 -5.99 8.53
CA ILE A 30 -15.65 -6.50 9.88
C ILE A 30 -15.39 -5.44 10.96
N LYS A 31 -14.38 -4.57 10.76
CA LYS A 31 -13.98 -3.50 11.70
C LYS A 31 -14.06 -3.93 13.16
N PRO A 32 -13.27 -4.95 13.56
CA PRO A 32 -13.44 -5.55 14.86
C PRO A 32 -13.15 -4.52 15.98
N GLU A 33 -13.98 -4.55 17.03
CA GLU A 33 -13.99 -3.53 18.09
C GLU A 33 -12.64 -3.37 18.80
N PHE A 34 -11.86 -4.45 18.93
CA PHE A 34 -10.52 -4.39 19.53
C PHE A 34 -9.51 -3.58 18.70
N LEU A 35 -9.76 -3.37 17.39
CA LEU A 35 -8.93 -2.52 16.51
C LEU A 35 -9.46 -1.08 16.42
N LEU A 36 -10.63 -0.79 16.98
CA LEU A 36 -11.21 0.55 17.00
C LEU A 36 -10.67 1.40 18.16
N GLY A 37 -9.90 0.79 19.08
CA GLY A 37 -9.20 1.51 20.14
C GLY A 37 -8.37 2.68 19.59
N ALA A 38 -8.46 3.83 20.26
CA ALA A 38 -7.70 5.01 19.88
C ALA A 38 -6.22 4.82 20.21
N PHE A 39 -5.37 4.87 19.19
CA PHE A 39 -3.92 4.82 19.30
C PHE A 39 -3.32 5.91 18.41
N LEU A 40 -2.50 6.80 18.99
CA LEU A 40 -1.90 7.94 18.29
C LEU A 40 -2.93 8.85 17.57
N GLY A 41 -4.05 9.16 18.24
CA GLY A 41 -5.06 10.09 17.70
C GLY A 41 -5.94 9.54 16.56
N THR A 42 -5.77 8.28 16.17
CA THR A 42 -6.64 7.57 15.21
C THR A 42 -6.92 6.14 15.70
N SER A 43 -7.80 5.38 15.04
CA SER A 43 -8.00 3.96 15.38
C SER A 43 -6.80 3.11 14.95
N ILE A 44 -6.44 2.09 15.73
CA ILE A 44 -5.39 1.10 15.37
C ILE A 44 -5.65 0.50 13.99
N LEU A 45 -6.93 0.29 13.64
CA LEU A 45 -7.37 -0.14 12.32
C LEU A 45 -6.81 0.77 11.20
N ASN A 46 -6.89 2.10 11.35
CA ASN A 46 -6.41 3.03 10.32
C ASN A 46 -4.90 2.92 10.12
N ILE A 47 -4.14 2.76 11.21
CA ILE A 47 -2.68 2.60 11.14
C ILE A 47 -2.32 1.31 10.40
N ILE A 48 -3.01 0.20 10.70
CA ILE A 48 -2.83 -1.07 9.99
C ILE A 48 -3.12 -0.89 8.50
N PHE A 49 -4.20 -0.22 8.15
CA PHE A 49 -4.58 0.05 6.75
C PHE A 49 -3.51 0.85 6.00
N ILE A 50 -2.96 1.89 6.63
CA ILE A 50 -1.92 2.72 6.03
C ILE A 50 -0.67 1.89 5.77
N ILE A 51 -0.23 1.10 6.75
CA ILE A 51 0.97 0.25 6.62
C ILE A 51 0.77 -0.80 5.51
N LEU A 52 -0.36 -1.52 5.53
CA LEU A 52 -0.65 -2.53 4.51
C LEU A 52 -0.74 -1.91 3.11
N THR A 53 -1.29 -0.70 3.00
CA THR A 53 -1.37 0.04 1.74
C THR A 53 0.00 0.43 1.20
N LEU A 54 0.92 0.88 2.06
CA LEU A 54 2.28 1.24 1.66
C LEU A 54 3.11 0.01 1.26
N VAL A 55 3.00 -1.09 2.01
CA VAL A 55 3.67 -2.36 1.67
C VAL A 55 3.23 -2.84 0.29
N LYS A 56 1.92 -2.89 0.05
CA LYS A 56 1.31 -3.23 -1.24
C LYS A 56 1.82 -2.34 -2.37
N ALA A 57 1.80 -1.01 -2.19
CA ALA A 57 2.27 -0.07 -3.20
C ALA A 57 3.75 -0.33 -3.57
N GLY A 58 4.59 -0.58 -2.56
CA GLY A 58 6.00 -0.93 -2.76
C GLY A 58 6.18 -2.23 -3.58
N TYR A 59 5.42 -3.27 -3.27
CA TYR A 59 5.46 -4.54 -4.02
C TYR A 59 4.99 -4.36 -5.47
N ILE A 60 3.95 -3.55 -5.71
CA ILE A 60 3.43 -3.29 -7.07
C ILE A 60 4.48 -2.56 -7.93
N VAL A 61 5.08 -1.49 -7.41
CA VAL A 61 6.08 -0.69 -8.13
C VAL A 61 7.34 -1.51 -8.43
N GLN A 62 7.77 -2.35 -7.51
CA GLN A 62 8.95 -3.19 -7.69
C GLN A 62 8.74 -4.31 -8.72
N ILE A 63 7.58 -4.96 -8.69
CA ILE A 63 7.37 -6.24 -9.37
C ILE A 63 6.52 -6.12 -10.62
N PHE A 64 5.37 -5.45 -10.55
CA PHE A 64 4.47 -5.37 -11.71
C PHE A 64 4.91 -4.33 -12.72
N MET A 65 5.48 -3.22 -12.26
CA MET A 65 5.89 -2.16 -13.17
C MET A 65 7.23 -2.45 -13.88
N HIS A 66 7.90 -3.57 -13.59
CA HIS A 66 9.13 -4.04 -14.27
C HIS A 66 10.23 -2.96 -14.43
N VAL A 67 10.23 -1.94 -13.57
CA VAL A 67 11.07 -0.74 -13.72
C VAL A 67 12.54 -1.01 -13.34
N LYS A 68 12.87 -2.23 -12.92
CA LYS A 68 14.20 -2.62 -12.40
C LYS A 68 15.33 -2.28 -13.39
N TYR A 69 15.10 -2.48 -14.68
CA TYR A 69 16.10 -2.23 -15.74
C TYR A 69 15.83 -0.97 -16.58
N GLU A 70 14.81 -0.19 -16.22
CA GLU A 70 14.41 0.99 -16.97
C GLU A 70 15.27 2.22 -16.65
N LYS A 71 15.06 3.30 -17.41
CA LYS A 71 15.74 4.59 -17.20
C LYS A 71 15.53 5.07 -15.77
N LYS A 72 16.59 5.62 -15.14
CA LYS A 72 16.53 6.12 -13.75
C LYS A 72 15.38 7.12 -13.53
N ALA A 73 15.11 7.98 -14.51
CA ALA A 73 13.99 8.92 -14.47
C ALA A 73 12.63 8.22 -14.32
N LEU A 74 12.43 7.10 -15.04
CA LEU A 74 11.19 6.32 -15.00
C LEU A 74 11.02 5.59 -13.66
N LYS A 75 12.13 5.13 -13.05
CA LYS A 75 12.11 4.59 -11.68
C LYS A 75 11.64 5.66 -10.70
N TYR A 76 12.29 6.82 -10.68
CA TYR A 76 11.92 7.89 -9.76
C TYR A 76 10.48 8.37 -9.99
N ALA A 77 10.01 8.44 -11.22
CA ALA A 77 8.63 8.81 -11.52
C ALA A 77 7.58 7.88 -10.86
N LEU A 78 7.92 6.61 -10.59
CA LEU A 78 7.00 5.64 -9.98
C LEU A 78 7.24 5.44 -8.47
N TYR A 79 8.50 5.46 -8.03
CA TYR A 79 8.84 5.35 -6.60
C TYR A 79 8.51 6.61 -5.81
N LEU A 80 8.66 7.80 -6.42
CA LEU A 80 8.49 9.06 -5.69
C LEU A 80 7.03 9.32 -5.26
N PRO A 81 6.01 9.10 -6.12
CA PRO A 81 4.62 9.22 -5.69
C PRO A 81 4.22 8.17 -4.65
N SER A 82 4.68 6.93 -4.78
CA SER A 82 4.36 5.88 -3.80
C SER A 82 4.97 6.15 -2.42
N LEU A 83 6.15 6.76 -2.37
CA LEU A 83 6.83 7.09 -1.12
C LEU A 83 6.38 8.40 -0.48
N ILE A 84 6.11 9.44 -1.29
CA ILE A 84 5.83 10.79 -0.78
C ILE A 84 4.35 11.13 -0.91
N LEU A 85 3.78 10.97 -2.11
CA LEU A 85 2.43 11.45 -2.40
C LEU A 85 1.36 10.64 -1.64
N ILE A 86 1.48 9.31 -1.59
CA ILE A 86 0.48 8.45 -0.92
C ILE A 86 0.39 8.71 0.60
N PRO A 87 1.50 8.69 1.38
CA PRO A 87 1.44 9.04 2.80
C PRO A 87 0.97 10.48 3.02
N TYR A 88 1.44 11.43 2.19
CA TYR A 88 1.12 12.85 2.35
C TYR A 88 -0.37 13.14 2.11
N LEU A 89 -0.97 12.57 1.05
CA LEU A 89 -2.41 12.67 0.80
C LEU A 89 -3.22 12.03 1.93
N THR A 90 -2.78 10.87 2.42
CA THR A 90 -3.45 10.18 3.53
C THR A 90 -3.44 11.05 4.79
N PHE A 91 -2.32 11.69 5.10
CA PHE A 91 -2.20 12.63 6.21
C PHE A 91 -3.18 13.81 6.06
N ILE A 92 -3.18 14.48 4.89
CA ILE A 92 -4.09 15.60 4.64
C ILE A 92 -5.54 15.18 4.80
N LEU A 93 -5.95 14.05 4.21
CA LEU A 93 -7.34 13.59 4.27
C LEU A 93 -7.78 13.26 5.69
N LEU A 94 -6.90 12.70 6.53
CA LEU A 94 -7.20 12.45 7.94
C LEU A 94 -7.34 13.76 8.71
N THR A 95 -6.46 14.72 8.48
CA THR A 95 -6.51 16.04 9.14
C THR A 95 -7.73 16.85 8.72
N GLU A 96 -7.94 17.07 7.42
CA GLU A 96 -9.11 17.79 6.90
C GLU A 96 -10.42 17.07 7.25
N GLY A 97 -10.43 15.74 7.21
CA GLY A 97 -11.56 14.93 7.64
C GLY A 97 -11.94 15.19 9.10
N THR A 98 -10.98 15.34 10.01
CA THR A 98 -11.28 15.68 11.41
C THR A 98 -11.83 17.10 11.61
N TYR A 99 -11.42 18.06 10.78
CA TYR A 99 -11.94 19.44 10.85
C TYR A 99 -13.38 19.57 10.35
N LEU A 100 -13.83 18.72 9.41
CA LEU A 100 -15.20 18.78 8.89
C LEU A 100 -16.27 18.33 9.90
N PHE A 101 -15.89 17.53 10.91
CA PHE A 101 -16.82 16.98 11.91
C PHE A 101 -16.67 17.62 13.30
N THR A 102 -15.87 18.69 13.42
CA THR A 102 -15.75 19.55 14.61
C THR A 102 -16.33 20.92 14.32
#